data_AF-R9ILT5-F1
#
_entry.id   AF-R9ILT5-F1
#
_cell.length_a   1.000
_cell.length_b   1.000
_cell.length_c   1.000
_cell.angle_alpha   90.00
_cell.angle_beta   90.00
_cell.angle_gamma   90.00
#
_symmetry.space_group_name_H-M   'P 1'
#
loop_
_entity.id
_entity.type
_entity.pdbx_description
1 polymer ?
#
loop_
_entity_poly.entity_id
_entity_poly.type
_entity_poly.pdbx_seq_one_letter_code
_entity_poly.pdbx_strand_id
1 'polypeptide(L)'
;MKTEPKATRSKTKKIKNSSDYREVFLTNTQASNRSHVYIDREIVDCIKRYLPIIAPGVSVSGYLSNIFKDHIQCHWNKIHELYINESVKPLKRM
;
A
#
# COMPACT_ATOMS: atom_id res chain seq x y z
N MET A 1 25.35 -8.31 41.65
CA MET A 1 25.30 -9.12 40.41
C MET A 1 24.41 -8.38 39.41
N LYS A 2 24.92 -8.18 38.19
CA LYS A 2 24.26 -7.48 37.07
C LYS A 2 23.04 -8.24 36.57
N THR A 3 21.98 -7.52 36.17
CA THR A 3 21.25 -7.74 34.91
C THR A 3 20.19 -6.65 34.69
N GLU A 4 20.37 -5.84 33.65
CA GLU A 4 19.29 -5.11 32.96
C GLU A 4 18.31 -6.10 32.29
N PRO A 5 17.11 -5.64 31.93
CA PRO A 5 16.71 -5.83 30.54
C PRO A 5 16.10 -4.57 29.89
N LYS A 6 16.82 -4.12 28.86
CA LYS A 6 16.34 -3.94 27.47
C LYS A 6 15.05 -3.13 27.30
N ALA A 7 15.24 -1.82 27.17
CA ALA A 7 14.30 -0.94 26.50
C ALA A 7 13.88 -1.53 25.14
N THR A 8 12.62 -1.95 25.04
CA THR A 8 11.96 -2.26 23.78
C THR A 8 11.83 -0.98 22.97
N ARG A 9 12.85 -0.73 22.14
CA ARG A 9 12.87 0.32 21.12
C ARG A 9 11.69 0.06 20.18
N SER A 10 10.59 0.75 20.45
CA SER A 10 9.46 0.89 19.54
C SER A 10 10.05 1.24 18.18
N LYS A 11 9.80 0.37 17.18
CA LYS A 11 10.27 0.55 15.81
C LYS A 11 9.61 1.81 15.27
N THR A 12 10.29 2.94 15.43
CA THR A 12 9.99 4.21 14.79
C THR A 12 9.73 3.91 13.32
N LYS A 13 8.49 4.10 12.88
CA LYS A 13 8.13 4.13 11.46
C LYS A 13 9.06 5.15 10.81
N LYS A 14 10.09 4.66 10.11
CA LYS A 14 10.98 5.51 9.31
C LYS A 14 10.08 6.25 8.32
N ILE A 15 9.95 7.55 8.52
CA ILE A 15 9.35 8.46 7.54
C ILE A 15 10.27 8.37 6.32
N LYS A 16 9.84 7.58 5.33
CA LYS A 16 10.57 7.33 4.09
C LYS A 16 10.56 8.62 3.29
N ASN A 17 11.76 9.14 3.04
CA ASN A 17 12.01 10.36 2.28
C ASN A 17 11.33 10.28 0.90
N SER A 18 10.99 11.43 0.34
CA SER A 18 10.35 11.64 -0.98
C SER A 18 10.85 10.75 -2.14
N SER A 19 12.10 10.26 -2.07
CA SER A 19 12.68 9.27 -2.99
C SER A 19 11.87 7.97 -3.08
N ASP A 20 11.24 7.52 -2.00
CA ASP A 20 10.53 6.23 -1.93
C ASP A 20 9.17 6.27 -2.64
N TYR A 21 8.53 7.45 -2.72
CA TYR A 21 7.18 7.54 -3.29
C TYR A 21 7.15 7.13 -4.77
N ARG A 22 8.11 7.63 -5.54
CA ARG A 22 8.19 7.33 -6.98
C ARG A 22 8.47 5.86 -7.23
N GLU A 23 9.34 5.26 -6.42
CA GLU A 23 9.71 3.84 -6.52
C GLU A 23 8.56 2.91 -6.11
N VAL A 24 7.80 3.28 -5.07
CA VAL A 24 6.70 2.45 -4.58
C VAL A 24 5.46 2.60 -5.45
N PHE A 25 5.08 3.83 -5.84
CA PHE A 25 3.78 4.09 -6.46
C PHE A 25 3.85 4.41 -7.96
N LEU A 26 4.92 5.04 -8.44
CA LEU A 26 5.04 5.49 -9.84
C LEU A 26 5.87 4.54 -10.70
N THR A 27 5.80 3.24 -10.42
CA THR A 27 6.40 2.19 -11.24
C THR A 27 5.40 1.60 -12.22
N ASN A 28 5.87 1.26 -13.41
CA ASN A 28 5.04 0.65 -14.44
C ASN A 28 4.76 -0.82 -14.09
N THR A 29 3.71 -1.05 -13.31
CA THR A 29 3.29 -2.39 -12.91
C THR A 29 2.42 -3.02 -13.99
N GLN A 30 2.94 -4.05 -14.66
CA GLN A 30 2.15 -4.88 -15.55
C GLN A 30 1.19 -5.76 -14.73
N ALA A 31 -0.02 -5.29 -14.53
CA ALA A 31 -1.08 -6.12 -13.97
C ALA A 31 -1.61 -7.08 -15.05
N SER A 32 -1.14 -8.33 -15.04
CA SER A 32 -1.61 -9.41 -15.92
C SER A 32 -2.94 -10.03 -15.46
N ASN A 33 -3.29 -9.89 -14.18
CA ASN A 33 -4.52 -10.40 -13.58
C ASN A 33 -5.34 -9.24 -12.99
N ARG A 34 -6.16 -8.58 -13.81
CA ARG A 34 -6.92 -7.36 -13.45
C ARG A 34 -8.37 -7.69 -13.13
N SER A 35 -8.88 -7.09 -12.05
CA SER A 35 -10.31 -7.06 -11.75
C SER A 35 -10.86 -5.66 -12.00
N HIS A 36 -12.07 -5.57 -12.58
CA HIS A 36 -12.78 -4.30 -12.73
C HIS A 36 -13.41 -3.90 -11.39
N VAL A 37 -13.20 -2.65 -10.98
CA VAL A 37 -13.81 -2.04 -9.79
C VAL A 37 -14.33 -0.65 -10.13
N TYR A 38 -15.44 -0.26 -9.52
CA TYR A 38 -15.94 1.10 -9.59
C TYR A 38 -15.20 1.98 -8.59
N ILE A 39 -14.75 3.14 -9.06
CA ILE A 39 -14.06 4.15 -8.26
C ILE A 39 -14.75 5.47 -8.53
N ASP A 40 -14.80 6.32 -7.51
CA ASP A 40 -15.31 7.68 -7.65
C ASP A 40 -14.66 8.40 -8.84
N ARG A 41 -15.50 9.02 -9.67
CA ARG A 41 -15.07 9.73 -10.85
C ARG A 41 -14.14 10.89 -10.51
N GLU A 42 -14.38 11.62 -9.42
CA GLU A 42 -13.57 12.78 -9.04
C GLU A 42 -12.14 12.36 -8.69
N ILE A 43 -11.97 11.20 -8.05
CA ILE A 43 -10.67 10.63 -7.74
C ILE A 43 -9.93 10.29 -9.04
N VAL A 44 -10.59 9.62 -9.98
CA VAL A 44 -10.00 9.25 -11.27
C VAL A 44 -9.62 10.48 -12.08
N ASP A 45 -10.49 11.50 -12.11
CA ASP A 45 -10.25 12.75 -12.83
C ASP A 45 -9.12 13.56 -12.19
N CYS A 46 -8.95 13.51 -10.87
CA CYS A 46 -7.80 14.08 -10.18
C CYS A 46 -6.50 13.37 -10.61
N ILE A 47 -6.46 12.03 -10.59
CA ILE A 47 -5.28 11.24 -10.98
C ILE A 47 -4.89 11.52 -12.43
N LYS A 48 -5.86 11.56 -13.35
CA LYS A 48 -5.61 11.84 -14.77
C LYS A 48 -4.97 13.20 -15.03
N ARG A 49 -5.16 14.20 -14.14
CA ARG A 49 -4.54 15.52 -14.30
C ARG A 49 -3.06 15.52 -13.95
N TYR A 50 -2.67 14.92 -12.82
CA TYR A 50 -1.28 15.00 -12.35
C TYR A 50 -0.40 13.84 -12.83
N LEU A 51 -0.95 12.63 -12.98
CA LEU A 51 -0.16 11.43 -13.20
C LEU A 51 0.68 11.50 -14.49
N PRO A 52 0.16 11.98 -15.63
CA PRO A 52 0.96 12.12 -16.85
C PRO A 52 2.13 13.10 -16.71
N ILE A 53 2.00 14.10 -15.84
CA ILE A 53 3.04 15.13 -15.62
C ILE A 53 4.20 14.53 -14.82
N ILE A 54 3.90 13.76 -13.77
CA ILE A 54 4.92 13.25 -12.85
C ILE A 54 5.44 11.87 -13.21
N ALA A 55 4.68 11.09 -13.99
CA ALA A 55 4.97 9.71 -14.37
C ALA A 55 4.28 9.31 -15.69
N PRO A 56 4.72 9.84 -16.84
CA PRO A 56 4.07 9.64 -18.15
C PRO A 56 4.01 8.18 -18.63
N GLY A 57 4.85 7.29 -18.09
CA GLY A 57 4.85 5.86 -18.41
C GLY A 57 3.96 5.00 -17.50
N VAL A 58 3.28 5.60 -16.51
CA VAL A 58 2.48 4.86 -15.53
C VAL A 58 1.00 5.01 -15.85
N SER A 59 0.32 3.88 -16.01
CA SER A 59 -1.13 3.90 -16.19
C SER A 59 -1.86 4.22 -14.88
N VAL A 60 -3.03 4.85 -14.97
CA VAL A 60 -3.91 5.10 -13.81
C VAL A 60 -4.21 3.80 -13.04
N SER A 61 -4.46 2.71 -13.77
CA SER A 61 -4.69 1.40 -13.17
C SER A 61 -3.45 0.90 -12.41
N GLY A 62 -2.26 0.99 -13.01
CA GLY A 62 -1.02 0.56 -12.36
C GLY A 62 -0.72 1.36 -11.10
N TYR A 63 -0.90 2.68 -11.17
CA TYR A 63 -0.74 3.57 -10.03
C TYR A 63 -1.68 3.21 -8.86
N LEU A 64 -2.97 3.02 -9.15
CA LEU A 64 -3.95 2.59 -8.15
C LEU A 64 -3.62 1.21 -7.58
N SER A 65 -3.20 0.26 -8.42
CA SER A 65 -2.77 -1.07 -7.96
C SER A 65 -1.59 -0.99 -7.00
N ASN A 66 -0.62 -0.11 -7.25
CA ASN A 66 0.52 0.09 -6.36
C ASN A 66 0.08 0.67 -5.00
N ILE A 67 -0.82 1.66 -5.00
CA ILE A 67 -1.41 2.22 -3.77
C ILE A 67 -2.13 1.15 -2.97
N PHE A 68 -3.01 0.37 -3.61
CA PHE A 68 -3.77 -0.66 -2.91
C PHE A 68 -2.87 -1.78 -2.36
N LYS A 69 -1.84 -2.17 -3.12
CA LYS A 69 -0.85 -3.14 -2.66
C LYS A 69 -0.14 -2.66 -1.40
N ASP A 70 0.37 -1.43 -1.40
CA ASP A 70 1.04 -0.86 -0.23
C ASP A 70 0.07 -0.73 0.96
N HIS A 71 -1.16 -0.26 0.73
CA HIS A 71 -2.18 -0.16 1.77
C HIS A 71 -2.46 -1.52 2.44
N ILE A 72 -2.70 -2.58 1.64
CA ILE A 72 -2.95 -3.92 2.16
C ILE A 72 -1.73 -4.43 2.94
N GLN A 73 -0.52 -4.21 2.45
CA GLN A 73 0.72 -4.65 3.12
C GLN A 73 0.95 -3.91 4.44
N CYS A 74 0.82 -2.58 4.44
CA CYS A 74 1.01 -1.73 5.61
C CYS A 74 -0.04 -1.98 6.69
N HIS A 75 -1.27 -2.33 6.30
CA HIS A 75 -2.40 -2.54 7.20
C HIS A 75 -2.76 -4.02 7.41
N TRP A 76 -1.95 -4.95 6.90
CA TRP A 76 -2.23 -6.39 6.91
C TRP A 76 -2.64 -6.91 8.28
N ASN A 77 -1.89 -6.54 9.33
CA ASN A 77 -2.17 -7.01 10.69
C ASN A 77 -3.56 -6.56 11.18
N LYS A 78 -3.95 -5.31 10.90
CA LYS A 78 -5.24 -4.80 11.35
C LYS A 78 -6.39 -5.39 10.53
N ILE A 79 -6.21 -5.53 9.22
CA ILE A 79 -7.16 -6.21 8.33
C ILE A 79 -7.37 -7.65 8.81
N HIS A 80 -6.28 -8.35 9.13
CA HIS A 80 -6.30 -9.74 9.59
C HIS A 80 -6.98 -9.88 10.96
N GLU A 81 -6.72 -8.98 11.90
CA GLU A 81 -7.36 -8.94 13.22
C GLU A 81 -8.89 -8.79 13.09
N LEU A 82 -9.35 -7.80 12.30
CA LEU A 82 -10.77 -7.58 12.04
C LEU A 82 -11.40 -8.80 11.37
N TYR A 83 -10.71 -9.38 10.39
CA TYR A 83 -11.19 -10.56 9.69
C TYR A 83 -11.33 -11.79 10.61
N ILE A 84 -10.36 -12.08 11.48
CA ILE A 84 -10.45 -13.20 12.44
C ILE A 84 -11.58 -12.96 13.44
N ASN A 85 -11.73 -11.72 13.91
CA ASN A 85 -12.79 -11.39 14.87
C ASN A 85 -14.20 -11.56 14.26
N GLU A 86 -14.32 -11.45 12.94
CA GLU A 86 -15.59 -11.56 12.21
C GLU A 86 -15.76 -12.88 11.44
N SER A 87 -14.74 -13.76 11.36
CA SER A 87 -14.79 -14.99 10.55
C SER A 87 -13.93 -16.16 11.09
N VAL A 88 -14.40 -17.39 10.85
CA VAL A 88 -13.81 -18.64 11.41
C VAL A 88 -12.61 -19.18 10.62
N LYS A 89 -12.33 -18.66 9.41
CA LYS A 89 -11.17 -19.10 8.59
C LYS A 89 -10.11 -18.00 8.58
N PRO A 90 -8.80 -18.28 8.47
CA PRO A 90 -7.74 -17.25 8.40
C PRO A 90 -7.43 -16.79 6.96
N LEU A 91 -7.14 -15.49 6.77
CA LEU A 91 -6.72 -14.92 5.47
C LEU A 91 -5.34 -15.45 5.09
N LYS A 92 -5.17 -15.83 3.82
CA LYS A 92 -3.87 -16.21 3.26
C LYS A 92 -3.08 -14.95 2.90
N ARG A 93 -1.85 -14.84 3.41
CA ARG A 93 -0.96 -13.72 3.13
C ARG A 93 -0.51 -13.75 1.66
N MET A 94 -0.53 -12.57 1.01
CA MET A 94 -0.01 -12.33 -0.33
C MET A 94 1.51 -12.17 -0.35
#